data_AF-A0A835QLK7-F1
#
_entry.id   AF-A0A835QLK7-F1
#
_cell.length_a   1.000
_cell.length_b   1.000
_cell.length_c   1.000
_cell.angle_alpha   90.00
_cell.angle_beta   90.00
_cell.angle_gamma   90.00
#
_symmetry.space_group_name_H-M   'P 1'
#
loop_
_entity.id
_entity.type
_entity.pdbx_description
1 polymer ?
#
loop_
_entity_poly.entity_id
_entity_poly.type
_entity_poly.pdbx_seq_one_letter_code
_entity_poly.pdbx_strand_id
1 'polypeptide(L)'
;MKPREKQNSDFDSTSCLAMFGSLELKQEIQEVVKTMIERLRTLDQTSNGRFLAVDLRVDILEKKICKRSESIRRKTCYSAQEVADFLKKMGFAGNTTIYLTQTWWHESLKFFKEMFPNTYTKDDLIPTEKKGHFFGPENVMLERALDFSICSQGDAFVPAITGLFYGDVIGKRIVLGRTQTLVPSSPSPDHLSTYVVKKSHLAYSCYC
;
A
#
# COMPACT_ATOMS: atom_id res chain seq x y z
N MET A 1 -28.70 -9.85 -26.52
CA MET A 1 -27.42 -10.26 -25.91
C MET A 1 -26.31 -9.45 -26.58
N LYS A 2 -25.62 -8.55 -25.88
CA LYS A 2 -24.40 -7.94 -26.42
C LYS A 2 -23.34 -9.05 -26.54
N PRO A 3 -22.62 -9.18 -27.67
CA PRO A 3 -21.53 -10.14 -27.76
C PRO A 3 -20.48 -9.78 -26.70
N ARG A 4 -20.03 -10.76 -25.91
CA ARG A 4 -18.78 -10.61 -25.16
C ARG A 4 -17.67 -10.50 -26.19
N GLU A 5 -17.07 -9.32 -26.33
CA GLU A 5 -15.81 -9.17 -27.04
C GLU A 5 -14.83 -10.18 -26.45
N LYS A 6 -14.25 -11.03 -27.31
CA LYS A 6 -13.11 -11.87 -26.92
C LYS A 6 -11.98 -10.92 -26.56
N GLN A 7 -11.60 -10.87 -25.28
CA GLN A 7 -10.37 -10.22 -24.85
C GLN A 7 -9.20 -10.81 -25.64
N ASN A 8 -8.44 -9.96 -26.31
CA ASN A 8 -7.30 -10.38 -27.11
C ASN A 8 -6.09 -10.50 -26.17
N SER A 9 -5.77 -11.72 -25.75
CA SER A 9 -4.73 -12.01 -24.75
C SER A 9 -3.38 -11.38 -25.06
N ASP A 10 -3.03 -11.30 -26.35
CA ASP A 10 -1.74 -10.78 -26.80
C ASP A 10 -1.66 -9.25 -26.66
N PHE A 11 -2.79 -8.56 -26.89
CA PHE A 11 -2.91 -7.12 -26.67
C PHE A 11 -2.85 -6.78 -25.18
N ASP A 12 -3.49 -7.60 -24.33
CA ASP A 12 -3.48 -7.43 -22.88
C ASP A 12 -2.07 -7.69 -22.29
N SER A 13 -1.33 -8.66 -22.82
CA SER A 13 0.07 -8.90 -22.42
C SER A 13 1.00 -7.76 -22.84
N THR A 14 0.87 -7.28 -24.09
CA THR A 14 1.65 -6.13 -24.59
C THR A 14 1.35 -4.87 -23.78
N SER A 15 0.08 -4.59 -23.50
CA SER A 15 -0.35 -3.44 -22.69
C SER A 15 0.18 -3.54 -21.25
N CYS A 16 0.17 -4.74 -20.67
CA CYS A 16 0.73 -5.01 -19.35
C CYS A 16 2.24 -4.74 -19.31
N LEU A 17 3.01 -5.24 -20.28
CA LEU A 17 4.45 -4.98 -20.37
C LEU A 17 4.74 -3.49 -20.53
N ALA A 18 3.98 -2.80 -21.38
CA ALA A 18 4.13 -1.35 -21.54
C ALA A 18 3.85 -0.58 -20.24
N MET A 19 2.84 -1.00 -19.47
CA MET A 19 2.46 -0.35 -18.21
C MET A 19 3.46 -0.62 -17.07
N PHE A 20 3.94 -1.85 -16.94
CA PHE A 20 4.73 -2.28 -15.78
C PHE A 20 6.23 -2.40 -16.04
N GLY A 21 6.66 -2.42 -17.31
CA GLY A 21 8.06 -2.56 -17.72
C GLY A 21 8.72 -1.26 -18.20
N SER A 22 7.96 -0.22 -18.55
CA SER A 22 8.52 0.98 -19.20
C SER A 22 8.76 2.17 -18.26
N LEU A 23 8.02 2.26 -17.16
CA LEU A 23 8.10 3.42 -16.26
C LEU A 23 8.98 3.09 -15.05
N GLU A 24 10.09 3.82 -14.94
CA GLU A 24 10.98 3.78 -13.79
C GLU A 24 10.98 5.11 -13.04
N LEU A 25 11.15 5.03 -11.72
CA LEU A 25 11.31 6.23 -10.90
C LEU A 25 12.66 6.88 -11.19
N LYS A 26 12.71 8.21 -11.11
CA LYS A 26 13.97 8.94 -11.16
C LYS A 26 14.92 8.42 -10.08
N GLN A 27 16.20 8.32 -10.42
CA GLN A 27 17.25 7.77 -9.55
C GLN A 27 17.26 8.40 -8.15
N GLU A 28 17.09 9.72 -8.07
CA GLU A 28 17.01 10.45 -6.80
C GLU A 28 15.89 9.92 -5.87
N ILE A 29 14.72 9.61 -6.42
CA ILE A 29 13.59 9.05 -5.67
C ILE A 29 13.91 7.61 -5.26
N GLN A 30 14.50 6.82 -6.17
CA GLN A 30 14.88 5.44 -5.89
C GLN A 30 15.87 5.34 -4.73
N GLU A 31 16.85 6.25 -4.66
CA GLU A 31 17.82 6.32 -3.56
C GLU A 31 17.14 6.59 -2.21
N VAL A 32 16.21 7.55 -2.17
CA VAL A 32 15.45 7.84 -0.94
C VAL A 32 14.59 6.65 -0.52
N VAL A 33 13.88 6.02 -1.47
CA VAL A 33 13.10 4.81 -1.21
C VAL A 33 13.99 3.71 -0.64
N LYS A 34 15.17 3.49 -1.23
CA LYS A 34 16.13 2.48 -0.76
C LYS A 34 16.56 2.76 0.67
N THR A 35 16.95 3.99 0.99
CA THR A 35 17.33 4.39 2.36
C THR A 35 16.17 4.19 3.34
N MET A 36 14.94 4.56 2.98
CA MET A 36 13.76 4.38 3.84
C MET A 36 13.48 2.90 4.11
N ILE A 37 13.60 2.04 3.09
CA ILE A 37 13.41 0.60 3.24
C ILE A 37 14.52 0.00 4.09
N GLU A 38 15.78 0.33 3.85
CA GLU A 38 16.91 -0.14 4.66
C GLU A 38 16.71 0.24 6.14
N ARG A 39 16.23 1.46 6.40
CA ARG A 39 15.88 1.89 7.75
C ARG A 39 14.75 1.06 8.36
N LEU A 40 13.64 0.87 7.64
CA LEU A 40 12.53 -0.01 8.08
C LEU A 40 13.00 -1.43 8.40
N ARG A 41 13.89 -1.99 7.58
CA ARG A 41 14.44 -3.35 7.77
C ARG A 41 15.43 -3.45 8.93
N THR A 42 16.03 -2.35 9.37
CA THR A 42 17.03 -2.34 10.44
C THR A 42 16.46 -1.93 11.80
N LEU A 43 15.29 -1.27 11.83
CA LEU A 43 14.61 -0.84 13.05
C LEU A 43 14.18 -2.00 13.97
N ASP A 44 13.91 -3.19 13.40
CA ASP A 44 13.57 -4.38 14.17
C ASP A 44 14.32 -5.62 13.66
N GLN A 45 15.37 -5.98 14.39
CA GLN A 45 16.17 -7.18 14.11
C GLN A 45 15.43 -8.47 14.49
N THR A 46 14.41 -8.40 15.35
CA THR A 46 13.70 -9.60 15.83
C THR A 46 12.76 -10.20 14.78
N SER A 47 12.27 -9.38 13.85
CA SER A 47 11.41 -9.82 12.75
C SER A 47 12.14 -10.22 11.47
N ASN A 48 13.48 -10.33 11.52
CA ASN A 48 14.35 -10.51 10.34
C ASN A 48 14.20 -9.36 9.34
N GLY A 49 14.03 -8.13 9.85
CA GLY A 49 13.85 -6.92 9.05
C GLY A 49 12.61 -6.94 8.18
N ARG A 50 11.55 -7.63 8.60
CA ARG A 50 10.26 -7.61 7.90
C ARG A 50 9.46 -6.39 8.32
N PHE A 51 8.75 -5.78 7.38
CA PHE A 51 7.84 -4.69 7.68
C PHE A 51 6.52 -4.79 6.94
N LEU A 52 5.48 -4.28 7.57
CA LEU A 52 4.13 -4.17 7.03
C LEU A 52 3.92 -2.75 6.50
N ALA A 53 3.46 -2.63 5.24
CA ALA A 53 3.03 -1.34 4.70
C ALA A 53 1.51 -1.19 4.84
N VAL A 54 1.06 -0.05 5.37
CA VAL A 54 -0.36 0.25 5.57
C VAL A 54 -0.69 1.55 4.83
N ASP A 55 -1.56 1.48 3.81
CA ASP A 55 -2.08 2.68 3.15
C ASP A 55 -3.21 3.27 4.00
N LEU A 56 -2.87 4.21 4.86
CA LEU A 56 -3.80 4.96 5.69
C LEU A 56 -3.48 6.44 5.58
N ARG A 57 -4.39 7.16 4.91
CA ARG A 57 -4.29 8.60 4.66
C ARG A 57 -5.38 9.37 5.38
N VAL A 58 -5.05 9.99 6.52
CA VAL A 58 -6.02 10.70 7.35
C VAL A 58 -6.71 11.81 6.57
N ASP A 59 -5.97 12.62 5.82
CA ASP A 59 -6.49 13.70 4.98
C ASP A 59 -7.52 13.22 3.93
N ILE A 60 -7.35 11.99 3.42
CA ILE A 60 -8.29 11.36 2.49
C ILE A 60 -9.46 10.73 3.25
N LEU A 61 -9.21 10.08 4.39
CA LEU A 61 -10.23 9.43 5.20
C LEU A 61 -11.22 10.44 5.79
N GLU A 62 -10.77 11.62 6.20
CA GLU A 62 -11.64 12.68 6.72
C GLU A 62 -12.53 13.28 5.62
N LYS A 63 -12.02 13.37 4.39
CA LYS A 63 -12.78 13.85 3.23
C LYS A 63 -13.73 12.80 2.66
N LYS A 64 -13.39 11.51 2.78
CA LYS A 64 -14.23 10.41 2.34
C LYS A 64 -15.24 10.09 3.44
N ILE A 65 -16.52 10.23 3.13
CA ILE A 65 -17.51 9.60 4.01
C ILE A 65 -17.40 8.08 3.80
N CYS A 66 -16.77 7.39 4.75
CA CYS A 66 -16.65 5.93 4.77
C CYS A 66 -18.01 5.27 5.07
N LYS A 67 -19.01 5.57 4.24
CA LYS A 67 -20.34 4.97 4.29
C LYS A 67 -20.24 3.54 3.81
N ARG A 68 -20.90 2.64 4.52
CA ARG A 68 -21.29 1.34 3.96
C ARG A 68 -22.30 1.64 2.87
N SER A 69 -21.92 1.55 1.60
CA SER A 69 -22.87 1.72 0.51
C SER A 69 -23.90 0.60 0.59
N GLU A 70 -25.19 0.92 0.67
CA GLU A 70 -26.25 -0.09 0.70
C GLU A 70 -26.31 -0.88 -0.61
N SER A 71 -25.81 -0.32 -1.72
CA SER A 71 -25.74 -0.97 -3.03
C SER A 71 -24.45 -1.77 -3.27
N ILE A 72 -23.38 -1.52 -2.50
CA ILE A 72 -22.12 -2.27 -2.57
C ILE A 72 -21.92 -2.94 -1.22
N ARG A 73 -22.08 -4.28 -1.15
CA ARG A 73 -21.89 -5.09 0.08
C ARG A 73 -20.50 -4.96 0.77
N ARG A 74 -19.61 -4.09 0.28
CA ARG A 74 -18.22 -3.92 0.73
C ARG A 74 -17.91 -2.46 1.03
N LYS A 75 -17.29 -2.24 2.19
CA LYS A 75 -16.81 -0.92 2.63
C LYS A 75 -15.64 -0.47 1.75
N THR A 76 -15.61 0.81 1.36
CA THR A 76 -14.60 1.37 0.44
C THR A 76 -13.45 2.10 1.15
N CYS A 77 -13.59 2.38 2.44
CA CYS A 77 -12.51 2.84 3.30
C CYS A 77 -12.72 2.42 4.77
N TYR A 78 -11.64 2.38 5.55
CA TYR A 78 -11.59 1.91 6.94
C TYR A 78 -10.91 2.96 7.81
N SER A 79 -11.40 3.14 9.04
CA SER A 79 -10.78 4.02 10.03
C SER A 79 -9.47 3.44 10.54
N ALA A 80 -8.65 4.27 11.18
CA ALA A 80 -7.43 3.80 11.82
C ALA A 80 -7.67 2.71 12.87
N GLN A 81 -8.75 2.84 13.63
CA GLN A 81 -9.16 1.83 14.62
C GLN A 81 -9.53 0.50 13.95
N GLU A 82 -10.35 0.53 12.89
CA GLU A 82 -10.72 -0.70 12.16
C GLU A 82 -9.50 -1.41 11.56
N VAL A 83 -8.53 -0.65 11.05
CA VAL A 83 -7.29 -1.22 10.53
C VAL A 83 -6.47 -1.83 11.66
N ALA A 84 -6.28 -1.14 12.78
CA ALA A 84 -5.53 -1.65 13.92
C ALA A 84 -6.15 -2.94 14.50
N ASP A 85 -7.47 -2.96 14.67
CA ASP A 85 -8.20 -4.14 15.13
C ASP A 85 -8.07 -5.30 14.13
N PHE A 86 -8.12 -4.99 12.83
CA PHE A 86 -7.89 -5.98 11.78
C PHE A 86 -6.47 -6.57 11.85
N LEU A 87 -5.44 -5.75 12.01
CA LEU A 87 -4.05 -6.24 12.15
C LEU A 87 -3.91 -7.16 13.37
N LYS A 88 -4.48 -6.77 14.51
CA LYS A 88 -4.49 -7.60 15.72
C LYS A 88 -5.20 -8.93 15.49
N LYS A 89 -6.36 -8.91 14.82
CA LYS A 89 -7.11 -10.13 14.45
C LYS A 89 -6.28 -11.05 13.53
N MET A 90 -5.50 -10.49 12.62
CA MET A 90 -4.61 -11.25 11.73
C MET A 90 -3.35 -11.78 12.42
N GLY A 91 -3.16 -11.51 13.72
CA GLY A 91 -2.04 -12.02 14.50
C GLY A 91 -0.76 -11.20 14.40
N PHE A 92 -0.81 -9.97 13.88
CA PHE A 92 0.35 -9.07 13.94
C PHE A 92 0.62 -8.68 15.40
N ALA A 93 1.88 -8.85 15.83
CA ALA A 93 2.33 -8.46 17.15
C ALA A 93 2.45 -6.93 17.27
N GLY A 94 2.31 -6.38 18.48
CA GLY A 94 2.40 -4.93 18.70
C GLY A 94 3.77 -4.33 18.31
N ASN A 95 4.84 -5.12 18.39
CA ASN A 95 6.19 -4.71 17.95
C ASN A 95 6.42 -4.85 16.43
N THR A 96 5.41 -5.21 15.64
CA THR A 96 5.53 -5.25 14.17
C THR A 96 5.98 -3.89 13.66
N THR A 97 7.05 -3.84 12.85
CA THR A 97 7.45 -2.62 12.15
C THR A 97 6.43 -2.29 11.06
N ILE A 98 5.80 -1.13 11.19
CA ILE A 98 4.77 -0.65 10.27
C ILE A 98 5.23 0.63 9.59
N TYR A 99 5.14 0.66 8.27
CA TYR A 99 5.15 1.90 7.50
C TYR A 99 3.70 2.35 7.24
N LEU A 100 3.39 3.59 7.61
CA LEU A 100 2.09 4.20 7.39
C LEU A 100 2.21 5.29 6.32
N THR A 101 1.29 5.35 5.36
CA THR A 101 1.29 6.37 4.27
C THR A 101 0.87 7.76 4.76
N GLN A 102 1.54 8.25 5.78
CA GLN A 102 1.42 9.58 6.36
C GLN A 102 2.70 10.37 6.09
N THR A 103 2.55 11.67 5.88
CA THR A 103 3.70 12.60 5.80
C THR A 103 4.24 12.83 7.19
N TRP A 104 3.38 13.27 8.09
CA TRP A 104 3.68 13.55 9.50
C TRP A 104 2.78 12.70 10.38
N TRP A 105 3.16 12.55 11.65
CA TRP A 105 2.26 11.96 12.62
C TRP A 105 1.01 12.83 12.82
N HIS A 106 -0.16 12.20 12.84
CA HIS A 106 -1.43 12.88 13.08
C HIS A 106 -2.01 12.44 14.43
N GLU A 107 -2.52 13.37 15.23
CA GLU A 107 -3.00 13.09 16.60
C GLU A 107 -4.10 12.04 16.65
N SER A 108 -4.97 11.99 15.63
CA SER A 108 -6.02 10.97 15.50
C SER A 108 -5.49 9.53 15.39
N LEU A 109 -4.19 9.35 15.14
CA LEU A 109 -3.54 8.04 15.05
C LEU A 109 -2.95 7.57 16.39
N LYS A 110 -3.07 8.35 17.47
CA LYS A 110 -2.53 8.00 18.80
C LYS A 110 -2.88 6.57 19.22
N PHE A 111 -4.15 6.18 19.09
CA PHE A 111 -4.62 4.83 19.37
C PHE A 111 -3.89 3.76 18.54
N PHE A 112 -3.66 4.03 17.24
CA PHE A 112 -2.91 3.12 16.37
C PHE A 112 -1.48 2.92 16.87
N LYS A 113 -0.81 4.00 17.32
CA LYS A 113 0.55 3.94 17.89
C LYS A 113 0.61 3.22 19.23
N GLU A 114 -0.42 3.35 20.06
CA GLU A 114 -0.51 2.61 21.32
C GLU A 114 -0.59 1.09 21.07
N MET A 115 -1.30 0.67 20.03
CA MET A 115 -1.37 -0.75 19.63
C MET A 115 -0.12 -1.23 18.90
N PHE A 116 0.45 -0.39 18.05
CA PHE A 116 1.61 -0.68 17.21
C PHE A 116 2.67 0.43 17.37
N PRO A 117 3.45 0.43 18.47
CA PRO A 117 4.44 1.47 18.76
C PRO A 117 5.51 1.62 17.67
N ASN A 118 5.84 0.55 16.95
CA ASN A 118 6.82 0.54 15.86
C ASN A 118 6.22 1.00 14.51
N THR A 119 5.35 2.02 14.54
CA THR A 119 4.75 2.63 13.34
C THR A 119 5.50 3.88 12.93
N TYR A 120 5.89 3.99 11.66
CA TYR A 120 6.70 5.08 11.11
C TYR A 120 6.03 5.72 9.90
N THR A 121 6.24 7.02 9.76
CA THR A 121 5.74 7.88 8.66
C THR A 121 6.88 8.27 7.71
N LYS A 122 6.57 9.04 6.67
CA LYS A 122 7.61 9.59 5.77
C LYS A 122 8.58 10.47 6.55
N ASP A 123 8.10 11.35 7.43
CA ASP A 123 8.95 12.25 8.21
C ASP A 123 9.94 11.50 9.12
N ASP A 124 9.53 10.36 9.67
CA ASP A 124 10.41 9.54 10.51
C ASP A 124 11.58 8.94 9.70
N LEU A 125 11.36 8.63 8.42
CA LEU A 125 12.23 7.78 7.61
C LEU A 125 13.09 8.54 6.60
N ILE A 126 12.59 9.63 6.03
CA ILE A 126 13.34 10.43 5.04
C ILE A 126 14.56 11.07 5.73
N PRO A 127 15.77 10.98 5.13
CA PRO A 127 16.95 11.66 5.65
C PRO A 127 16.72 13.16 5.81
N THR A 128 17.13 13.73 6.95
CA THR A 128 16.85 15.13 7.32
C THR A 128 17.23 16.12 6.22
N GLU A 129 18.38 15.91 5.59
CA GLU A 129 18.92 16.71 4.49
C GLU A 129 18.09 16.64 3.21
N LYS A 130 17.30 15.57 3.02
CA LYS A 130 16.41 15.40 1.85
C LYS A 130 14.97 15.85 2.12
N LYS A 131 14.57 16.09 3.37
CA LYS A 131 13.19 16.46 3.73
C LYS A 131 12.69 17.70 2.99
N GLY A 132 13.51 18.74 2.86
CA GLY A 132 13.13 19.98 2.17
C GLY A 132 12.81 19.81 0.67
N HIS A 133 13.31 18.74 0.03
CA HIS A 133 13.00 18.42 -1.36
C HIS A 133 11.69 17.63 -1.50
N PHE A 134 11.33 16.81 -0.52
CA PHE A 134 10.16 15.93 -0.60
C PHE A 134 8.91 16.52 0.06
N PHE A 135 9.06 17.38 1.07
CA PHE A 135 7.94 17.97 1.78
C PHE A 135 7.64 19.36 1.25
N GLY A 136 6.45 19.52 0.68
CA GLY A 136 5.97 20.81 0.17
C GLY A 136 4.70 20.65 -0.66
N PRO A 137 3.88 21.72 -0.78
CA PRO A 137 2.61 21.67 -1.51
C PRO A 137 2.79 21.30 -2.99
N GLU A 138 3.94 21.59 -3.59
CA GLU A 138 4.26 21.23 -4.98
C GLU A 138 4.77 19.78 -5.12
N ASN A 139 5.13 19.12 -4.02
CA ASN A 139 5.82 17.84 -3.99
C ASN A 139 4.90 16.64 -3.67
N VAL A 140 3.59 16.84 -3.65
CA VAL A 140 2.59 15.79 -3.36
C VAL A 140 2.77 14.55 -4.25
N MET A 141 3.21 14.74 -5.50
CA MET A 141 3.50 13.62 -6.41
C MET A 141 4.75 12.83 -6.01
N LEU A 142 5.78 13.49 -5.48
CA LEU A 142 6.99 12.83 -4.96
C LEU A 142 6.65 12.04 -3.70
N GLU A 143 5.88 12.62 -2.78
CA GLU A 143 5.41 11.93 -1.58
C GLU A 143 4.62 10.67 -1.93
N ARG A 144 3.72 10.76 -2.93
CA ARG A 144 2.96 9.61 -3.43
C ARG A 144 3.84 8.56 -4.11
N ALA A 145 4.90 8.97 -4.79
CA ALA A 145 5.86 8.05 -5.39
C ALA A 145 6.64 7.26 -4.32
N LEU A 146 7.00 7.89 -3.20
CA LEU A 146 7.58 7.21 -2.04
C LEU A 146 6.58 6.21 -1.45
N ASP A 147 5.35 6.65 -1.15
CA ASP A 147 4.30 5.79 -0.60
C ASP A 147 4.06 4.57 -1.50
N PHE A 148 3.92 4.79 -2.82
CA PHE A 148 3.73 3.72 -3.81
C PHE A 148 4.87 2.70 -3.78
N SER A 149 6.12 3.18 -3.75
CA SER A 149 7.30 2.33 -3.82
C SER A 149 7.49 1.49 -2.56
N ILE A 150 7.28 2.09 -1.40
CA ILE A 150 7.42 1.39 -0.10
C ILE A 150 6.27 0.39 0.06
N CYS A 151 5.02 0.78 -0.25
CA CYS A 151 3.89 -0.15 -0.23
C CYS A 151 4.05 -1.32 -1.21
N SER A 152 4.72 -1.09 -2.35
CA SER A 152 5.01 -2.15 -3.32
C SER A 152 6.07 -3.14 -2.84
N GLN A 153 6.96 -2.73 -1.94
CA GLN A 153 8.09 -3.54 -1.47
C GLN A 153 7.89 -4.16 -0.08
N GLY A 154 6.94 -3.67 0.72
CA GLY A 154 6.61 -4.24 2.03
C GLY A 154 6.32 -5.74 1.97
N ASP A 155 6.64 -6.46 3.04
CA ASP A 155 6.47 -7.91 3.08
C ASP A 155 4.99 -8.31 3.13
N ALA A 156 4.15 -7.43 3.68
CA ALA A 156 2.71 -7.43 3.49
C ALA A 156 2.21 -6.00 3.22
N PHE A 157 1.02 -5.88 2.61
CA PHE A 157 0.37 -4.60 2.36
C PHE A 157 -1.09 -4.62 2.80
N VAL A 158 -1.53 -3.56 3.50
CA VAL A 158 -2.92 -3.39 3.98
C VAL A 158 -3.47 -2.03 3.53
N PRO A 159 -4.49 -1.99 2.65
CA PRO A 159 -5.12 -0.75 2.25
C PRO A 159 -6.28 -0.37 3.18
N ALA A 160 -6.21 0.81 3.79
CA ALA A 160 -7.36 1.43 4.47
C ALA A 160 -8.32 2.08 3.46
N ILE A 161 -7.88 2.38 2.24
CA ILE A 161 -8.69 3.03 1.22
C ILE A 161 -8.63 2.21 -0.08
N THR A 162 -9.80 1.85 -0.59
CA THR A 162 -9.91 1.31 -1.96
C THR A 162 -9.87 2.45 -2.99
N GLY A 163 -9.29 2.18 -4.15
CA GLY A 163 -9.19 3.14 -5.25
C GLY A 163 -7.97 2.89 -6.13
N LEU A 164 -7.60 3.90 -6.93
CA LEU A 164 -6.51 3.82 -7.90
C LEU A 164 -5.18 3.43 -7.24
N PHE A 165 -4.77 4.13 -6.17
CA PHE A 165 -3.52 3.83 -5.46
C PHE A 165 -3.42 2.37 -5.00
N TYR A 166 -4.52 1.81 -4.47
CA TYR A 166 -4.58 0.40 -4.09
C TYR A 166 -4.39 -0.54 -5.29
N GLY A 167 -5.04 -0.25 -6.42
CA GLY A 167 -4.87 -1.00 -7.68
C GLY A 167 -3.43 -0.93 -8.19
N ASP A 168 -2.86 0.26 -8.25
CA ASP A 168 -1.49 0.50 -8.74
C ASP A 168 -0.46 -0.27 -7.89
N VAL A 169 -0.56 -0.18 -6.55
CA VAL A 169 0.31 -0.90 -5.62
C VAL A 169 0.17 -2.41 -5.82
N ILE A 170 -1.04 -2.95 -5.96
CA ILE A 170 -1.21 -4.39 -6.24
C ILE A 170 -0.54 -4.77 -7.55
N GLY A 171 -0.73 -3.99 -8.62
CA GLY A 171 -0.11 -4.23 -9.91
C GLY A 171 1.40 -4.38 -9.78
N LYS A 172 2.05 -3.39 -9.14
CA LYS A 172 3.50 -3.45 -8.92
C LYS A 172 3.91 -4.61 -7.99
N ARG A 173 3.14 -4.90 -6.95
CA ARG A 173 3.38 -6.06 -6.06
C ARG A 173 3.32 -7.39 -6.81
N ILE A 174 2.40 -7.57 -7.75
CA ILE A 174 2.32 -8.78 -8.60
C ILE A 174 3.59 -8.91 -9.43
N VAL A 175 4.03 -7.83 -10.08
CA VAL A 175 5.28 -7.79 -10.87
C VAL A 175 6.49 -8.17 -10.02
N LEU A 176 6.50 -7.75 -8.75
CA LEU A 176 7.57 -8.07 -7.79
C LEU A 176 7.40 -9.44 -7.10
N GLY A 177 6.36 -10.22 -7.42
CA GLY A 177 6.05 -11.49 -6.76
C GLY A 177 5.60 -11.35 -5.29
N ARG A 178 5.25 -10.14 -4.83
CA ARG A 178 4.87 -9.81 -3.43
C ARG A 178 3.36 -9.79 -3.24
N THR A 179 2.69 -10.92 -3.45
CA THR A 179 1.22 -11.00 -3.51
C THR A 179 0.51 -10.98 -2.14
N GLN A 180 1.25 -10.90 -1.03
CA GLN A 180 0.68 -10.77 0.32
C GLN A 180 0.03 -9.39 0.52
N THR A 181 -1.24 -9.27 0.14
CA THR A 181 -2.05 -8.05 0.29
C THR A 181 -3.33 -8.39 1.06
N LEU A 182 -3.44 -7.89 2.28
CA LEU A 182 -4.50 -8.20 3.25
C LEU A 182 -5.52 -7.06 3.27
N VAL A 183 -6.79 -7.35 3.01
CA VAL A 183 -7.85 -6.34 2.92
C VAL A 183 -8.90 -6.59 4.00
N PRO A 184 -9.22 -5.59 4.85
CA PRO A 184 -10.11 -5.78 6.00
C PRO A 184 -11.48 -6.42 5.68
N SER A 185 -12.09 -6.08 4.54
CA SER A 185 -13.39 -6.65 4.11
C SER A 185 -13.30 -7.82 3.12
N SER A 186 -12.10 -8.35 2.86
CA SER A 186 -11.99 -9.46 1.92
C SER A 186 -12.83 -10.65 2.42
N PRO A 187 -13.62 -11.28 1.53
CA PRO A 187 -14.39 -12.48 1.87
C PRO A 187 -13.53 -13.74 1.92
N SER A 188 -12.25 -13.67 1.54
CA SER A 188 -11.30 -14.76 1.68
C SER A 188 -11.07 -15.05 3.17
N PRO A 189 -10.98 -16.33 3.60
CA PRO A 189 -10.63 -16.67 4.98
C PRO A 189 -9.32 -16.02 5.44
N ASP A 190 -8.33 -15.95 4.55
CA ASP A 190 -7.02 -15.34 4.81
C ASP A 190 -7.01 -13.82 4.58
N HIS A 191 -8.18 -13.23 4.32
CA HIS A 191 -8.37 -11.82 4.01
C HIS A 191 -7.54 -11.30 2.81
N LEU A 192 -7.08 -12.19 1.93
CA LEU A 192 -6.29 -11.81 0.76
C LEU A 192 -7.10 -10.98 -0.25
N SER A 193 -6.42 -10.05 -0.91
CA SER A 193 -7.00 -9.23 -1.97
C SER A 193 -7.67 -10.08 -3.05
N THR A 194 -8.87 -9.68 -3.48
CA THR A 194 -9.56 -10.35 -4.59
C THR A 194 -8.81 -10.24 -5.91
N TYR A 195 -7.99 -9.19 -6.10
CA TYR A 195 -7.12 -9.08 -7.28
C TYR A 195 -6.11 -10.22 -7.34
N VAL A 196 -5.61 -10.64 -6.18
CA VAL A 196 -4.64 -11.74 -6.05
C VAL A 196 -5.35 -13.08 -6.15
N VAL A 197 -6.36 -13.32 -5.31
CA VAL A 197 -7.07 -14.62 -5.25
C VAL A 197 -7.71 -14.99 -6.58
N LYS A 198 -8.29 -14.01 -7.29
CA LYS A 198 -8.96 -14.24 -8.58
C LYS A 198 -8.05 -13.99 -9.80
N LYS A 199 -6.78 -13.64 -9.58
CA LYS A 199 -5.85 -13.18 -10.63
C LYS A 199 -6.48 -12.15 -11.59
N SER A 200 -7.24 -11.20 -11.06
CA SER A 200 -8.09 -10.32 -11.87
C SER A 200 -7.45 -8.96 -12.22
N HIS A 201 -6.17 -8.78 -11.91
CA HIS A 201 -5.42 -7.55 -12.20
C HIS A 201 -4.68 -7.68 -13.54
N LEU A 202 -4.59 -6.62 -14.33
CA LEU A 202 -3.92 -6.63 -15.64
C LEU A 202 -2.47 -7.15 -15.57
N ALA A 203 -1.74 -6.83 -14.50
CA ALA A 203 -0.37 -7.34 -14.27
C ALA A 203 -0.22 -8.87 -14.43
N TYR A 204 -1.27 -9.65 -14.21
CA TYR A 204 -1.25 -11.10 -14.41
C TYR A 204 -1.19 -11.53 -15.89
N SER A 205 -1.53 -10.66 -16.85
CA SER A 205 -1.47 -11.00 -18.28
C SER A 205 -0.04 -11.09 -18.83
N CYS A 206 0.95 -10.56 -18.11
CA CYS A 206 2.35 -10.60 -18.56
C CYS A 206 3.38 -11.10 -17.53
N TYR A 207 2.99 -11.37 -16.28
CA TYR A 207 3.89 -11.84 -15.22
C TYR A 207 3.44 -13.16 -14.55
N CYS A 208 2.55 -13.94 -15.17
CA CYS A 208 2.06 -15.24 -14.67
C CYS A 208 1.71 -16.24 -15.77
#